data_AF-A0A7S4JAU9-F1
#
_entry.id   AF-A0A7S4JAU9-F1
#
_cell.length_a   1.000
_cell.length_b   1.000
_cell.length_c   1.000
_cell.angle_alpha   90.00
_cell.angle_beta   90.00
_cell.angle_gamma   90.00
#
_symmetry.space_group_name_H-M   'P 1'
#
loop_
_entity.id
_entity.type
_entity.pdbx_description
1 polymer ?
#
loop_
_entity_poly.entity_id
_entity_poly.type
_entity_poly.pdbx_seq_one_letter_code
_entity_poly.pdbx_strand_id
1 'polypeptide(L)'
;DHLSAAYDTTLRTVRFDIFPRFKTSDMYSELLALHPGQTIRRPVVRQALEKAAMGPLQRMALQVCADAADFADCSDGTKRVALGAAFREAHGAQFGELGVSAAEANRINAECDKAAAEGTALRAEAFRPVARAGLNQLCEAYIGLLGAEGASLLADLGSKSFALAQPDPKPPGVDRDGDDDDYAAGW
;
A
#
# COMPACT_ATOMS: atom_id res chain seq x y z
N ASP A 1 -28.86 5.99 23.49
CA ASP A 1 -28.93 5.31 22.17
C ASP A 1 -28.68 6.16 20.93
N HIS A 2 -28.91 7.48 20.91
CA HIS A 2 -28.64 8.29 19.72
C HIS A 2 -27.15 8.42 19.34
N LEU A 3 -26.25 8.45 20.32
CA LEU A 3 -24.79 8.49 20.09
C LEU A 3 -24.26 7.23 19.37
N SER A 4 -24.79 6.05 19.70
CA SER A 4 -24.42 4.79 19.02
C SER A 4 -24.89 4.79 17.56
N ALA A 5 -26.13 5.25 17.31
CA ALA A 5 -26.69 5.31 15.96
C ALA A 5 -25.97 6.33 15.06
N ALA A 6 -25.57 7.48 15.61
CA ALA A 6 -24.77 8.47 14.90
C ALA A 6 -23.38 7.91 14.56
N TYR A 7 -22.71 7.27 15.52
CA TYR A 7 -21.40 6.63 15.32
C TYR A 7 -21.44 5.53 14.25
N ASP A 8 -22.43 4.63 14.31
CA ASP A 8 -22.61 3.56 13.32
C ASP A 8 -22.85 4.11 11.91
N THR A 9 -23.61 5.20 11.81
CA THR A 9 -23.87 5.88 10.54
C THR A 9 -22.59 6.49 9.98
N THR A 10 -21.79 7.17 10.82
CA THR A 10 -20.48 7.72 10.42
C THR A 10 -19.53 6.62 9.97
N LEU A 11 -19.41 5.52 10.72
CA LEU A 11 -18.57 4.38 10.34
C LEU A 11 -19.01 3.76 9.01
N ARG A 12 -20.32 3.64 8.77
CA ARG A 12 -20.86 3.16 7.50
C ARG A 12 -20.45 4.09 6.35
N THR A 13 -20.64 5.39 6.50
CA THR A 13 -20.23 6.39 5.49
C THR A 13 -18.73 6.33 5.22
N VAL A 14 -17.91 6.24 6.27
CA VAL A 14 -16.46 6.09 6.10
C VAL A 14 -16.13 4.82 5.34
N ARG A 15 -16.69 3.68 5.73
CA ARG A 15 -16.36 2.36 5.17
C ARG A 15 -16.80 2.19 3.72
N PHE A 16 -17.99 2.64 3.38
CA PHE A 16 -18.60 2.34 2.07
C PHE A 16 -18.46 3.46 1.05
N ASP A 17 -18.11 4.67 1.48
CA ASP A 17 -18.07 5.82 0.58
C ASP A 17 -16.71 6.53 0.60
N ILE A 18 -16.25 6.97 1.77
CA ILE A 18 -14.98 7.73 1.88
C ILE A 18 -13.77 6.83 1.62
N PHE A 19 -13.71 5.65 2.25
CA PHE A 19 -12.54 4.78 2.21
C PHE A 19 -12.27 4.17 0.82
N PRO A 20 -13.28 3.74 0.03
CA PRO A 20 -13.06 3.32 -1.36
C PRO A 20 -12.48 4.45 -2.23
N ARG A 21 -12.97 5.69 -2.06
CA ARG A 21 -12.43 6.86 -2.78
C ARG A 21 -11.02 7.21 -2.32
N PHE A 22 -10.74 7.07 -1.04
CA PHE A 22 -9.39 7.22 -0.52
C PHE A 22 -8.44 6.17 -1.10
N LYS A 23 -8.85 4.89 -1.19
CA LYS A 23 -8.03 3.81 -1.79
C LYS A 23 -7.64 4.06 -3.25
N THR A 24 -8.46 4.79 -4.02
CA THR A 24 -8.13 5.14 -5.41
C THR A 24 -7.33 6.43 -5.54
N SER A 25 -7.25 7.24 -4.48
CA SER A 25 -6.56 8.54 -4.48
C SER A 25 -5.03 8.42 -4.60
N ASP A 26 -4.41 9.49 -5.11
CA ASP A 26 -2.95 9.61 -5.18
C ASP A 26 -2.31 9.59 -3.80
N MET A 27 -2.94 10.20 -2.79
CA MET A 27 -2.46 10.21 -1.41
C MET A 27 -2.32 8.79 -0.82
N TYR A 28 -3.29 7.91 -1.05
CA TYR A 28 -3.17 6.53 -0.63
C TYR A 28 -2.04 5.80 -1.36
N SER A 29 -1.83 6.13 -2.64
CA SER A 29 -0.72 5.59 -3.45
C SER A 29 0.64 5.95 -2.88
N GLU A 30 0.80 7.21 -2.49
CA GLU A 30 2.03 7.71 -1.87
C GLU A 30 2.25 7.04 -0.52
N LEU A 31 1.19 6.89 0.29
CA LEU A 31 1.27 6.15 1.55
C LEU A 31 1.72 4.70 1.33
N LEU A 32 1.20 4.02 0.31
CA LEU A 32 1.65 2.67 -0.04
C LEU A 32 3.12 2.65 -0.45
N ALA A 33 3.56 3.59 -1.29
CA ALA A 33 4.94 3.64 -1.76
C ALA A 33 5.94 3.96 -0.62
N LEU A 34 5.56 4.84 0.31
CA LEU A 34 6.42 5.31 1.39
C LEU A 34 6.59 4.26 2.49
N HIS A 35 5.49 3.62 2.92
CA HIS A 35 5.57 2.70 4.05
C HIS A 35 5.68 1.23 3.59
N PRO A 36 4.61 0.53 3.18
CA PRO A 36 4.75 -0.88 2.78
C PRO A 36 5.73 -1.04 1.61
N GLY A 37 5.79 -0.10 0.68
CA GLY A 37 6.77 -0.10 -0.42
C GLY A 37 8.22 -0.13 0.04
N GLN A 38 8.59 0.61 1.10
CA GLN A 38 9.96 0.59 1.64
C GLN A 38 10.19 -0.57 2.60
N THR A 39 9.17 -0.94 3.38
CA THR A 39 9.28 -2.00 4.38
C THR A 39 9.35 -3.38 3.73
N ILE A 40 8.51 -3.67 2.73
CA ILE A 40 8.47 -4.98 2.02
C ILE A 40 9.75 -5.24 1.21
N ARG A 41 10.49 -4.19 0.84
CA ARG A 41 11.81 -4.33 0.21
C ARG A 41 12.86 -4.91 1.16
N ARG A 42 12.62 -4.87 2.47
CA ARG A 42 13.55 -5.41 3.46
C ARG A 42 13.47 -6.94 3.43
N PRO A 43 14.61 -7.66 3.30
CA PRO A 43 14.61 -9.13 3.20
C PRO A 43 13.87 -9.82 4.36
N VAL A 44 14.03 -9.32 5.58
CA VAL A 44 13.36 -9.88 6.77
C VAL A 44 11.83 -9.81 6.67
N VAL A 45 11.30 -8.69 6.17
CA VAL A 45 9.85 -8.49 6.00
C VAL A 45 9.33 -9.33 4.83
N ARG A 46 10.07 -9.36 3.72
CA ARG A 46 9.71 -10.18 2.56
C ARG A 46 9.63 -11.66 2.92
N GLN A 47 10.63 -12.18 3.61
CA GLN A 47 10.64 -13.56 4.10
C GLN A 47 9.51 -13.85 5.09
N ALA A 48 9.17 -12.89 5.95
CA ALA A 48 8.05 -13.04 6.87
C ALA A 48 6.70 -13.08 6.12
N LEU A 49 6.53 -12.23 5.09
CA LEU A 49 5.36 -12.28 4.21
C LEU A 49 5.28 -13.60 3.43
N GLU A 50 6.39 -14.11 2.88
CA GLU A 50 6.45 -15.40 2.18
C GLU A 50 6.03 -16.58 3.07
N LYS A 51 6.33 -16.50 4.38
CA LYS A 51 5.92 -17.49 5.39
C LYS A 51 4.48 -17.30 5.87
N ALA A 52 3.92 -16.11 5.70
CA ALA A 52 2.52 -15.87 6.04
C ALA A 52 1.58 -16.65 5.11
N ALA A 53 0.37 -16.93 5.58
CA ALA A 53 -0.66 -17.62 4.80
C ALA A 53 -1.23 -16.72 3.69
N MET A 54 -0.42 -16.44 2.66
CA MET A 54 -0.81 -15.65 1.50
C MET A 54 -1.45 -16.53 0.41
N GLY A 55 -2.52 -16.01 -0.21
CA GLY A 55 -3.12 -16.60 -1.40
C GLY A 55 -2.24 -16.44 -2.65
N PRO A 56 -2.56 -17.12 -3.76
CA PRO A 56 -1.78 -17.06 -5.00
C PRO A 56 -1.57 -15.63 -5.52
N LEU A 57 -2.64 -14.82 -5.53
CA LEU A 57 -2.58 -13.43 -6.00
C LEU A 57 -1.62 -12.57 -5.17
N GLN A 58 -1.59 -12.76 -3.85
CA GLN A 58 -0.70 -12.03 -2.94
C GLN A 58 0.76 -12.43 -3.14
N ARG A 59 1.05 -13.71 -3.38
CA ARG A 59 2.41 -14.16 -3.71
C ARG A 59 2.89 -13.58 -5.03
N MET A 60 2.03 -13.55 -6.04
CA MET A 60 2.31 -12.91 -7.31
C MET A 60 2.56 -11.40 -7.13
N ALA A 61 1.72 -10.73 -6.35
CA ALA A 61 1.91 -9.32 -6.02
C ALA A 61 3.25 -9.04 -5.31
N LEU A 62 3.66 -9.92 -4.40
CA LEU A 62 4.97 -9.82 -3.73
C LEU A 62 6.13 -9.92 -4.71
N GLN A 63 6.08 -10.89 -5.63
CA GLN A 63 7.10 -11.06 -6.67
C GLN A 63 7.18 -9.84 -7.59
N VAL A 64 6.02 -9.35 -8.05
CA VAL A 64 5.91 -8.16 -8.89
C VAL A 64 6.51 -6.92 -8.20
N CYS A 65 6.23 -6.72 -6.92
CA CYS A 65 6.83 -5.63 -6.14
C CYS A 65 8.35 -5.78 -5.99
N ALA A 66 8.85 -7.00 -5.83
CA ALA A 66 10.29 -7.27 -5.75
C ALA A 66 10.99 -6.96 -7.08
N ASP A 67 10.48 -7.47 -8.19
CA ASP A 67 11.09 -7.28 -9.51
C ASP A 67 11.02 -5.81 -9.96
N ALA A 68 9.93 -5.11 -9.62
CA ALA A 68 9.81 -3.67 -9.89
C ALA A 68 10.82 -2.84 -9.06
N ALA A 69 11.10 -3.27 -7.83
CA ALA A 69 12.11 -2.64 -6.99
C ALA A 69 13.53 -2.90 -7.52
N ASP A 70 13.84 -4.12 -7.93
CA ASP A 70 15.14 -4.48 -8.50
C ASP A 70 15.40 -3.71 -9.81
N PHE A 71 14.36 -3.54 -10.62
CA PHE A 71 14.42 -2.69 -11.80
C PHE A 71 14.69 -1.21 -11.45
N ALA A 72 13.97 -0.66 -10.45
CA ALA A 72 14.12 0.73 -10.05
C ALA A 72 15.52 1.04 -9.48
N ASP A 73 16.12 0.10 -8.74
CA ASP A 73 17.47 0.22 -8.18
C ASP A 73 18.59 -0.02 -9.20
N CYS A 74 18.28 -0.65 -10.34
CA CYS A 74 19.28 -0.93 -11.36
C CYS A 74 19.77 0.35 -12.05
N SER A 75 21.01 0.78 -11.77
CA SER A 75 21.61 1.97 -12.38
C SER A 75 22.21 1.74 -13.78
N ASP A 76 22.44 0.48 -14.14
CA ASP A 76 23.01 0.07 -15.43
C ASP A 76 21.91 0.04 -16.51
N GLY A 77 22.04 0.91 -17.52
CA GLY A 77 21.06 1.06 -18.59
C GLY A 77 20.87 -0.22 -19.42
N THR A 78 21.95 -0.96 -19.71
CA THR A 78 21.87 -2.20 -20.50
C THR A 78 21.17 -3.30 -19.70
N LYS A 79 21.48 -3.42 -18.40
CA LYS A 79 20.76 -4.34 -17.52
C LYS A 79 19.30 -3.95 -17.36
N ARG A 80 18.99 -2.65 -17.31
CA ARG A 80 17.63 -2.14 -17.19
C ARG A 80 16.77 -2.51 -18.41
N VAL A 81 17.33 -2.55 -19.62
CA VAL A 81 16.64 -3.08 -20.81
C VAL A 81 16.25 -4.54 -20.60
N ALA A 82 17.21 -5.38 -20.20
CA ALA A 82 16.98 -6.81 -19.98
C ALA A 82 15.95 -7.07 -18.85
N LEU A 83 16.05 -6.33 -17.74
CA LEU A 83 15.10 -6.41 -16.63
C LEU A 83 13.70 -5.99 -17.05
N GLY A 84 13.55 -4.94 -17.87
CA GLY A 84 12.25 -4.52 -18.38
C GLY A 84 11.59 -5.59 -19.26
N ALA A 85 12.36 -6.22 -20.15
CA ALA A 85 11.87 -7.32 -20.97
C ALA A 85 11.46 -8.53 -20.14
N ALA A 86 12.31 -8.94 -19.18
CA ALA A 86 12.03 -10.06 -18.28
C ALA A 86 10.80 -9.79 -17.39
N PHE A 87 10.65 -8.56 -16.89
CA PHE A 87 9.49 -8.15 -16.10
C PHE A 87 8.19 -8.29 -16.90
N ARG A 88 8.19 -7.80 -18.15
CA ARG A 88 7.06 -7.92 -19.07
C ARG A 88 6.74 -9.38 -19.40
N GLU A 89 7.75 -10.21 -19.63
CA GLU A 89 7.56 -11.64 -19.90
C GLU A 89 6.96 -12.37 -18.69
N ALA A 90 7.48 -12.11 -17.50
CA ALA A 90 7.03 -12.76 -16.27
C ALA A 90 5.61 -12.34 -15.85
N HIS A 91 5.30 -11.04 -15.94
CA HIS A 91 4.13 -10.47 -15.26
C HIS A 91 3.12 -9.80 -16.21
N GLY A 92 3.48 -9.52 -17.46
CA GLY A 92 2.71 -8.66 -18.36
C GLY A 92 1.29 -9.14 -18.64
N ALA A 93 1.06 -10.45 -18.60
CA ALA A 93 -0.27 -11.05 -18.75
C ALA A 93 -1.13 -10.96 -17.47
N GLN A 94 -0.50 -10.79 -16.32
CA GLN A 94 -1.12 -10.87 -14.98
C GLN A 94 -1.45 -9.50 -14.39
N PHE A 95 -1.10 -8.40 -15.05
CA PHE A 95 -1.40 -7.04 -14.56
C PHE A 95 -2.89 -6.82 -14.28
N GLY A 96 -3.78 -7.40 -15.09
CA GLY A 96 -5.22 -7.31 -14.88
C GLY A 96 -5.68 -7.95 -13.56
N GLU A 97 -5.05 -9.04 -13.14
CA GLU A 97 -5.35 -9.72 -11.88
C GLU A 97 -4.97 -8.87 -10.65
N LEU A 98 -3.95 -8.02 -10.78
CA LEU A 98 -3.55 -7.07 -9.75
C LEU A 98 -4.48 -5.86 -9.65
N GLY A 99 -5.36 -5.65 -10.63
CA GLY A 99 -6.23 -4.49 -10.72
C GLY A 99 -5.67 -3.33 -11.55
N VAL A 100 -4.67 -3.57 -12.39
CA VAL A 100 -4.19 -2.59 -13.38
C VAL A 100 -5.20 -2.54 -14.54
N SER A 101 -5.57 -1.33 -14.98
CA SER A 101 -6.51 -1.18 -16.09
C SER A 101 -5.92 -1.73 -17.40
N ALA A 102 -6.77 -2.22 -18.30
CA ALA A 102 -6.32 -2.77 -19.58
C ALA A 102 -5.52 -1.74 -20.41
N ALA A 103 -5.94 -0.48 -20.39
CA ALA A 103 -5.22 0.61 -21.07
C ALA A 103 -3.81 0.80 -20.50
N GLU A 104 -3.68 0.76 -19.17
CA GLU A 104 -2.40 0.94 -18.49
C GLU A 104 -1.48 -0.28 -18.67
N ALA A 105 -2.04 -1.49 -18.58
CA ALA A 105 -1.30 -2.72 -18.84
C ALA A 105 -0.75 -2.75 -20.28
N ASN A 106 -1.58 -2.38 -21.26
CA ASN A 106 -1.15 -2.29 -22.66
C ASN A 106 -0.08 -1.22 -22.86
N ARG A 107 -0.20 -0.05 -22.21
CA ARG A 107 0.81 1.01 -22.26
C ARG A 107 2.16 0.50 -21.76
N ILE A 108 2.19 -0.13 -20.59
CA ILE A 108 3.42 -0.65 -19.97
C ILE A 108 4.06 -1.74 -20.84
N ASN A 109 3.26 -2.69 -21.34
CA ASN A 109 3.76 -3.75 -22.22
C ASN A 109 4.34 -3.17 -23.52
N ALA A 110 3.66 -2.20 -24.13
CA ALA A 110 4.15 -1.54 -25.34
C ALA A 110 5.45 -0.75 -25.11
N GLU A 111 5.58 -0.07 -23.96
CA GLU A 111 6.81 0.61 -23.57
C GLU A 111 7.98 -0.37 -23.41
N CYS A 112 7.74 -1.54 -22.79
CA CYS A 112 8.75 -2.60 -22.66
C CYS A 112 9.18 -3.16 -24.02
N ASP A 113 8.21 -3.46 -24.90
CA ASP A 113 8.48 -4.02 -26.23
C ASP A 113 9.28 -3.02 -27.08
N LYS A 114 8.92 -1.72 -27.02
CA LYS A 114 9.66 -0.65 -27.69
C LYS A 114 11.09 -0.49 -27.15
N ALA A 115 11.24 -0.44 -25.83
CA ALA A 115 12.54 -0.32 -25.16
C ALA A 115 13.48 -1.49 -25.52
N ALA A 116 12.94 -2.71 -25.56
CA ALA A 116 13.69 -3.89 -25.98
C ALA A 116 14.12 -3.83 -27.45
N ALA A 117 13.23 -3.39 -28.35
CA ALA A 117 13.52 -3.26 -29.77
C ALA A 117 14.57 -2.18 -30.08
N GLU A 118 14.53 -1.06 -29.35
CA GLU A 118 15.43 0.08 -29.53
C GLU A 118 16.73 -0.05 -28.71
N GLY A 119 16.82 -1.02 -27.79
CA GLY A 119 17.93 -1.15 -26.86
C GLY A 119 18.03 0.01 -25.87
N THR A 120 16.91 0.67 -25.57
CA THR A 120 16.85 1.88 -24.74
C THR A 120 16.32 1.57 -23.34
N ALA A 121 16.96 2.13 -22.32
CA ALA A 121 16.55 1.90 -20.94
C ALA A 121 15.21 2.62 -20.64
N LEU A 122 14.27 1.87 -20.07
CA LEU A 122 13.05 2.44 -19.49
C LEU A 122 13.37 3.36 -18.30
N ARG A 123 12.48 4.32 -18.03
CA ARG A 123 12.56 5.15 -16.81
C ARG A 123 12.33 4.29 -15.58
N ALA A 124 12.93 4.65 -14.44
CA ALA A 124 12.82 3.89 -13.19
C ALA A 124 11.36 3.78 -12.71
N GLU A 125 10.52 4.73 -13.10
CA GLU A 125 9.10 4.82 -12.73
C GLU A 125 8.17 4.02 -13.65
N ALA A 126 8.68 3.39 -14.71
CA ALA A 126 7.85 2.70 -15.71
C ALA A 126 6.90 1.67 -15.08
N PHE A 127 7.37 0.93 -14.07
CA PHE A 127 6.59 -0.10 -13.39
C PHE A 127 5.88 0.39 -12.11
N ARG A 128 5.94 1.68 -11.79
CA ARG A 128 5.26 2.25 -10.61
C ARG A 128 3.76 1.90 -10.55
N PRO A 129 2.98 1.95 -11.64
CA PRO A 129 1.55 1.61 -11.61
C PRO A 129 1.30 0.16 -11.18
N VAL A 130 2.09 -0.77 -11.70
CA VAL A 130 1.99 -2.20 -11.39
C VAL A 130 2.47 -2.48 -9.96
N ALA A 131 3.58 -1.88 -9.56
CA ALA A 131 4.08 -1.98 -8.19
C ALA A 131 3.06 -1.47 -7.17
N ARG A 132 2.36 -0.36 -7.47
CA ARG A 132 1.25 0.15 -6.65
C ARG A 132 0.11 -0.86 -6.55
N ALA A 133 -0.30 -1.44 -7.68
CA ALA A 133 -1.36 -2.44 -7.69
C ALA A 133 -0.97 -3.66 -6.84
N GLY A 134 0.28 -4.13 -6.95
CA GLY A 134 0.84 -5.18 -6.10
C GLY A 134 0.82 -4.82 -4.61
N LEU A 135 1.29 -3.62 -4.24
CA LEU A 135 1.26 -3.16 -2.85
C LEU A 135 -0.16 -3.12 -2.28
N ASN A 136 -1.15 -2.74 -3.08
CA ASN A 136 -2.54 -2.74 -2.67
C ASN A 136 -3.08 -4.16 -2.39
N GLN A 137 -2.66 -5.17 -3.16
CA GLN A 137 -3.00 -6.58 -2.90
C GLN A 137 -2.33 -7.10 -1.60
N LEU A 138 -1.17 -6.54 -1.25
CA LEU A 138 -0.40 -6.94 -0.07
C LEU A 138 -0.85 -6.25 1.22
N CYS A 139 -1.65 -5.19 1.16
CA CYS A 139 -2.02 -4.38 2.32
C CYS A 139 -2.54 -5.21 3.51
N GLU A 140 -3.47 -6.12 3.26
CA GLU A 140 -4.08 -6.92 4.34
C GLU A 140 -3.09 -7.91 4.95
N ALA A 141 -2.28 -8.58 4.12
CA ALA A 141 -1.23 -9.48 4.57
C ALA A 141 -0.16 -8.71 5.38
N TYR A 142 0.22 -7.52 4.93
CA TYR A 142 1.17 -6.64 5.63
C TYR A 142 0.63 -6.17 6.98
N ILE A 143 -0.63 -5.72 7.04
CA ILE A 143 -1.27 -5.31 8.30
C ILE A 143 -1.38 -6.51 9.25
N GLY A 144 -1.78 -7.68 8.74
CA GLY A 144 -1.83 -8.91 9.54
C GLY A 144 -0.47 -9.29 10.11
N LEU A 145 0.60 -9.20 9.30
CA LEU A 145 1.96 -9.43 9.73
C LEU A 145 2.39 -8.45 10.83
N LEU A 146 2.10 -7.15 10.66
CA LEU A 146 2.39 -6.16 11.69
C LEU A 146 1.61 -6.40 12.98
N GLY A 147 0.37 -6.88 12.89
CA GLY A 147 -0.44 -7.23 14.06
C GLY A 147 0.10 -8.44 14.82
N ALA A 148 0.66 -9.43 14.12
CA ALA A 148 1.18 -10.67 14.71
C ALA A 148 2.63 -10.55 15.20
N GLU A 149 3.50 -9.95 14.38
CA GLU A 149 4.97 -9.98 14.55
C GLU A 149 5.59 -8.58 14.51
N GLY A 150 4.79 -7.51 14.40
CA GLY A 150 5.26 -6.15 14.15
C GLY A 150 6.26 -5.65 15.16
N ALA A 151 6.11 -5.96 16.45
CA ALA A 151 7.08 -5.52 17.47
C ALA A 151 8.48 -6.13 17.27
N SER A 152 8.56 -7.41 16.89
CA SER A 152 9.83 -8.09 16.59
C SER A 152 10.43 -7.61 15.27
N LEU A 153 9.60 -7.54 14.21
CA LEU A 153 10.02 -7.08 12.90
C LEU A 153 10.52 -5.63 12.91
N LEU A 154 9.83 -4.74 13.62
CA LEU A 154 10.24 -3.35 13.76
C LEU A 154 11.55 -3.22 14.57
N ALA A 155 11.73 -4.05 15.60
CA ALA A 155 12.98 -4.10 16.36
C ALA A 155 14.16 -4.53 15.48
N ASP A 156 13.99 -5.57 14.65
CA ASP A 156 15.01 -6.05 13.70
C ASP A 156 15.34 -5.01 12.62
N LEU A 157 14.38 -4.17 12.26
CA LEU A 157 14.56 -3.04 11.35
C LEU A 157 15.23 -1.82 12.00
N GLY A 158 15.61 -1.90 13.29
CA GLY A 158 16.17 -0.77 14.05
C GLY A 158 15.16 0.36 14.28
N SER A 159 13.87 0.09 14.05
CA SER A 159 12.81 1.05 14.28
C SER A 159 12.53 1.13 15.78
N LYS A 160 12.79 2.29 16.38
CA LYS A 160 12.39 2.53 17.77
C LYS A 160 10.86 2.59 17.80
N SER A 161 10.24 1.59 18.43
CA SER A 161 8.84 1.67 18.84
C SER A 161 8.70 2.89 19.75
N PHE A 162 7.93 3.89 19.33
CA PHE A 162 7.36 4.83 20.28
C PHE A 162 6.24 4.08 20.98
N ALA A 163 6.42 3.78 22.25
CA ALA A 163 5.31 3.34 23.07
C ALA A 163 4.24 4.44 22.99
N LEU A 164 3.11 4.15 22.33
CA LEU A 164 1.86 4.88 22.51
C LEU A 164 1.30 4.55 23.92
N ALA A 165 2.14 4.67 24.94
CA ALA A 165 1.74 4.59 26.32
C ALA A 165 1.29 5.99 26.75
N GLN A 166 0.19 6.44 26.16
CA GLN A 166 -0.74 7.23 26.95
C GLN A 166 -2.07 6.48 26.91
N PRO A 167 -2.67 6.16 28.07
CA PRO A 167 -4.08 5.81 28.07
C PRO A 167 -4.81 6.94 27.33
N ASP A 168 -5.84 6.58 26.55
CA ASP A 168 -6.71 7.58 25.92
C ASP A 168 -6.96 8.69 26.94
N PRO A 169 -6.71 9.98 26.60
CA PRO A 169 -6.98 11.06 27.52
C PRO A 169 -8.41 10.89 27.96
N LYS A 170 -8.58 10.64 29.26
CA LYS A 170 -9.88 10.45 29.88
C LYS A 170 -10.73 11.62 29.38
N PRO A 171 -11.86 11.37 28.70
CA PRO A 171 -12.68 12.47 28.20
C PRO A 171 -12.89 13.43 29.37
N PRO A 172 -12.68 14.75 29.18
CA PRO A 172 -12.87 15.70 30.27
C PRO A 172 -14.24 15.40 30.88
N GLY A 173 -14.23 15.14 32.19
CA GLY A 173 -15.47 14.95 32.93
C GLY A 173 -16.34 16.13 32.58
N VAL A 174 -17.53 15.87 32.03
CA VAL A 174 -18.52 16.91 31.83
C VAL A 174 -18.97 17.30 33.23
N ASP A 175 -18.25 18.23 33.85
CA ASP A 175 -18.76 18.97 35.00
C ASP A 175 -19.96 19.71 34.45
N ARG A 176 -21.13 19.15 34.76
CA ARG A 176 -22.45 19.65 34.43
C ARG A 176 -22.72 20.89 35.29
N ASP A 177 -21.96 21.94 35.05
CA ASP A 177 -22.19 23.29 35.56
C ASP A 177 -22.15 24.24 34.36
N GLY A 178 -23.15 24.11 33.49
CA GLY A 178 -23.37 24.98 32.34
C GLY A 178 -24.84 24.93 31.95
N ASP A 179 -25.52 26.07 32.10
CA ASP A 179 -26.95 26.28 31.89
C ASP A 179 -27.48 25.72 30.57
N ASP A 180 -28.74 25.26 30.60
CA ASP A 180 -29.48 24.63 29.49
C ASP A 180 -29.76 25.55 28.26
N ASP A 181 -29.21 26.78 28.21
CA ASP A 181 -29.61 27.81 27.23
C ASP A 181 -28.63 28.06 26.06
N ASP A 182 -27.50 27.37 25.97
CA ASP A 182 -26.52 27.61 24.89
C ASP A 182 -26.81 26.86 23.56
N TYR A 183 -27.90 26.07 23.48
CA TYR A 183 -28.30 25.39 22.24
C TYR A 183 -28.98 26.31 21.21
N ALA A 184 -29.02 27.64 21.43
CA ALA A 184 -29.61 28.62 20.53
C ALA A 184 -28.61 29.41 19.67
N ALA A 185 -27.32 29.09 19.67
CA ALA A 185 -26.31 29.75 18.82
C ALA A 185 -25.74 28.83 17.72
N GLY A 186 -26.55 28.65 16.67
CA GLY A 186 -26.16 28.49 15.26
C GLY A 186 -25.01 27.55 14.88
N TRP A 187 -25.38 26.40 14.32
CA TRP A 187 -24.73 25.75 13.16
C TRP A 187 -25.81 25.21 12.22
#